data_AF-A0A2J6GZE3-F1
#
_entry.id   AF-A0A2J6GZE3-F1
#
_cell.length_a   1.000
_cell.length_b   1.000
_cell.length_c   1.000
_cell.angle_alpha   90.00
_cell.angle_beta   90.00
_cell.angle_gamma   90.00
#
_symmetry.space_group_name_H-M   'P 1'
#
loop_
_entity.id
_entity.type
_entity.pdbx_description
1 polymer ?
#
loop_
_entity_poly.entity_id
_entity_poly.type
_entity_poly.pdbx_seq_one_letter_code
_entity_poly.pdbx_strand_id
1 'polypeptide(L)'
;MINKNRLKKIEKFIKNGGYFPNSIIINIDTNRKMKFEKAKNEHHSNLDLGVLELPQKYKSAFIIDGQHRLYGYSNLEQKKGHVIPVVAFENLPENEQSELFVDINKEQKSVPANLLRSIMSDFKWGSENPKDAITALKTKIFNELNYKEDSPFYKRIVLSEEKKDEIKCLTLHTLINSGLSKTNFFHSIEKGHINKIGTLMNNNSELTISERYQKSLIKCCEFIDTIFQKIRASLPEQWEAGKTEKGFIAMNNPIAAIIQVSDKLLNFVIEEEKIDTYKFDGKELANKILDYLEPLTDFVKSLTYEEIKRFRNIFGSTAPKKISREFEFAINQRYPEFCPKGLKEWIDSHDGKYNKQCYEIGTFIEKDLIHKKVETNLKNKFGEENWWLQGVPVEVQKGAGIRKIEEQSKKHESNFLTLIEYRKIIQKNWDIMENEFSDPNAKSGKKNKTEWMVSFNNIRKKYSHPQRESCTEEDLNNLKYFKNFLEENS
;
A
#
# COMPACT_ATOMS: atom_id res chain seq x y z
N MET A 1 -14.72 20.46 3.47
CA MET A 1 -15.85 19.93 4.26
C MET A 1 -17.16 20.66 3.98
N ILE A 2 -17.14 21.98 3.79
CA ILE A 2 -18.32 22.77 3.42
C ILE A 2 -18.61 22.68 1.92
N ASN A 3 -19.86 22.43 1.53
CA ASN A 3 -20.28 22.26 0.14
C ASN A 3 -21.06 23.50 -0.31
N LYS A 4 -20.55 24.20 -1.34
CA LYS A 4 -21.14 25.46 -1.85
C LYS A 4 -22.59 25.31 -2.31
N ASN A 5 -22.93 24.21 -2.98
CA ASN A 5 -24.30 23.96 -3.44
C ASN A 5 -25.24 23.69 -2.26
N ARG A 6 -24.76 22.99 -1.24
CA ARG A 6 -25.52 22.76 0.00
C ARG A 6 -25.74 24.07 0.77
N LEU A 7 -24.74 24.93 0.84
CA LEU A 7 -24.89 26.27 1.43
C LEU A 7 -25.94 27.10 0.71
N LYS A 8 -25.90 27.19 -0.63
CA LYS A 8 -26.90 27.94 -1.41
C LYS A 8 -28.33 27.44 -1.18
N LYS A 9 -28.52 26.13 -1.03
CA LYS A 9 -29.83 25.54 -0.71
C LYS A 9 -30.29 25.92 0.70
N ILE A 10 -29.39 25.88 1.67
CA ILE A 10 -29.66 26.28 3.06
C ILE A 10 -29.98 27.77 3.14
N GLU A 11 -29.21 28.62 2.47
CA GLU A 11 -29.47 30.06 2.37
C GLU A 11 -30.87 30.34 1.81
N LYS A 12 -31.26 29.66 0.72
CA LYS A 12 -32.61 29.79 0.14
C LYS A 12 -33.71 29.33 1.11
N PHE A 13 -33.47 28.23 1.84
CA PHE A 13 -34.41 27.72 2.84
C PHE A 13 -34.64 28.73 3.98
N ILE A 14 -33.56 29.32 4.52
CA ILE A 14 -33.67 30.31 5.59
C ILE A 14 -34.34 31.61 5.08
N LYS A 15 -33.99 32.09 3.88
CA LYS A 15 -34.64 33.26 3.26
C LYS A 15 -36.15 33.11 3.09
N ASN A 16 -36.63 31.87 2.92
CA ASN A 16 -38.04 31.54 2.79
C ASN A 16 -38.75 31.36 4.15
N GLY A 17 -38.13 31.76 5.27
CA GLY A 17 -38.69 31.67 6.62
C GLY A 17 -38.40 30.37 7.36
N GLY A 18 -37.57 29.48 6.80
CA GLY A 18 -37.15 28.24 7.47
C GLY A 18 -36.14 28.49 8.60
N TYR A 19 -36.14 27.62 9.61
CA TYR A 19 -35.13 27.61 10.68
C TYR A 19 -34.68 26.19 11.00
N PHE A 20 -33.55 26.05 11.70
CA PHE A 20 -33.02 24.76 12.14
C PHE A 20 -33.28 24.57 13.64
N PRO A 21 -34.17 23.65 14.05
CA PRO A 21 -34.44 23.37 15.47
C PRO A 21 -33.34 22.53 16.13
N ASN A 22 -32.50 21.85 15.34
CA ASN A 22 -31.48 20.94 15.84
C ASN A 22 -30.23 21.71 16.26
N SER A 23 -29.56 21.24 17.32
CA SER A 23 -28.35 21.85 17.84
C SER A 23 -27.14 21.67 16.91
N ILE A 24 -26.23 22.63 16.95
CA ILE A 24 -24.84 22.44 16.51
C ILE A 24 -24.01 21.98 17.70
N ILE A 25 -22.93 21.25 17.43
CA ILE A 25 -22.05 20.74 18.48
C ILE A 25 -20.69 21.41 18.33
N ILE A 26 -20.18 22.01 19.40
CA ILE A 26 -18.89 22.71 19.42
C ILE A 26 -18.02 22.26 20.59
N ASN A 27 -16.71 22.37 20.44
CA ASN A 27 -15.74 22.37 21.54
C ASN A 27 -15.20 23.79 21.72
N ILE A 28 -15.16 24.29 22.94
CA ILE A 28 -14.60 25.60 23.28
C ILE A 28 -13.23 25.38 23.92
N ASP A 29 -12.18 25.83 23.23
CA ASP A 29 -10.79 25.77 23.70
C ASP A 29 -10.40 27.09 24.37
N THR A 30 -10.13 27.02 25.67
CA THR A 30 -9.72 28.15 26.50
C THR A 30 -8.79 27.74 27.64
N ASN A 31 -7.71 28.50 27.79
CA ASN A 31 -6.79 28.37 28.94
C ASN A 31 -7.28 29.16 30.16
N ARG A 32 -8.44 29.81 30.06
CA ARG A 32 -9.08 30.61 31.13
C ARG A 32 -10.42 29.96 31.48
N LYS A 33 -10.78 30.04 32.76
CA LYS A 33 -12.08 29.59 33.25
C LYS A 33 -13.20 30.29 32.48
N MET A 34 -14.14 29.50 31.94
CA MET A 34 -15.33 30.04 31.29
C MET A 34 -16.14 30.90 32.26
N LYS A 35 -16.63 32.04 31.77
CA LYS A 35 -17.49 32.92 32.56
C LYS A 35 -18.94 32.58 32.30
N PHE A 36 -19.62 32.09 33.31
CA PHE A 36 -21.03 31.75 33.27
C PHE A 36 -21.78 32.53 34.36
N GLU A 37 -22.60 33.49 33.93
CA GLU A 37 -23.42 34.31 34.82
C GLU A 37 -24.74 33.59 35.08
N LYS A 38 -24.85 32.94 36.25
CA LYS A 38 -26.06 32.21 36.64
C LYS A 38 -27.25 33.16 36.78
N ALA A 39 -28.38 32.78 36.19
CA ALA A 39 -29.68 33.39 36.44
C ALA A 39 -30.13 33.08 37.87
N LYS A 40 -30.82 34.03 38.51
CA LYS A 40 -31.39 33.82 39.84
C LYS A 40 -32.59 32.88 39.74
N ASN A 41 -32.40 31.61 40.10
CA ASN A 41 -33.47 30.62 40.21
C ASN A 41 -33.48 30.02 41.62
N GLU A 42 -34.66 29.84 42.21
CA GLU A 42 -34.88 29.38 43.59
C GLU A 42 -34.98 27.84 43.73
N HIS A 43 -34.70 27.08 42.67
CA HIS A 43 -34.87 25.62 42.66
C HIS A 43 -33.54 24.87 42.60
N HIS A 44 -33.34 23.95 43.55
CA HIS A 44 -32.23 23.01 43.55
C HIS A 44 -32.40 21.97 42.43
N SER A 45 -31.75 22.20 41.29
CA SER A 45 -31.61 21.21 40.22
C SER A 45 -30.16 21.12 39.78
N ASN A 46 -29.73 19.99 39.22
CA ASN A 46 -28.37 19.80 38.67
C ASN A 46 -28.12 20.59 37.36
N LEU A 47 -29.01 21.53 37.02
CA LEU A 47 -28.96 22.33 35.80
C LEU A 47 -28.85 23.80 36.19
N ASP A 48 -27.76 24.43 35.79
CA ASP A 48 -27.57 25.87 35.94
C ASP A 48 -28.06 26.59 34.68
N LEU A 49 -28.89 27.61 34.87
CA LEU A 49 -29.36 28.49 33.79
C LEU A 49 -28.62 29.82 33.90
N GLY A 50 -28.20 30.41 32.79
CA GLY A 50 -27.36 31.59 32.82
C GLY A 50 -26.83 32.02 31.46
N VAL A 51 -25.98 33.04 31.45
CA VAL A 51 -25.34 33.60 30.25
C VAL A 51 -23.88 33.17 30.21
N LEU A 52 -23.47 32.50 29.14
CA LEU A 52 -22.09 32.09 28.90
C LEU A 52 -21.37 33.16 28.06
N GLU A 53 -20.30 33.75 28.59
CA GLU A 53 -19.42 34.63 27.81
C GLU A 53 -18.36 33.79 27.08
N LEU A 54 -18.35 33.83 25.75
CA LEU A 54 -17.39 33.08 24.93
C LEU A 54 -15.99 33.71 25.01
N PRO A 55 -14.91 32.91 24.96
CA PRO A 55 -13.55 33.44 24.98
C PRO A 55 -13.26 34.31 23.77
N GLN A 56 -12.72 35.50 24.01
CA GLN A 56 -12.22 36.42 22.97
C GLN A 56 -10.85 35.96 22.42
N LYS A 57 -10.77 34.70 21.96
CA LYS A 57 -9.58 34.08 21.35
C LYS A 57 -9.95 33.65 19.93
N TYR A 58 -9.13 34.02 18.95
CA TYR A 58 -9.32 33.55 17.58
C TYR A 58 -9.29 32.02 17.53
N LYS A 59 -10.26 31.41 16.83
CA LYS A 59 -10.48 29.94 16.79
C LYS A 59 -10.75 29.29 18.15
N SER A 60 -11.40 30.01 19.08
CA SER A 60 -11.80 29.45 20.39
C SER A 60 -12.91 28.39 20.30
N ALA A 61 -13.71 28.36 19.24
CA ALA A 61 -14.79 27.39 19.08
C ALA A 61 -14.55 26.50 17.85
N PHE A 62 -14.32 25.21 18.07
CA PHE A 62 -14.27 24.21 17.02
C PHE A 62 -15.65 23.59 16.79
N ILE A 63 -16.10 23.52 15.53
CA ILE A 63 -17.41 22.95 15.18
C ILE A 63 -17.26 21.45 14.96
N ILE A 64 -17.80 20.65 15.86
CA ILE A 64 -17.83 19.18 15.77
C ILE A 64 -18.93 18.73 14.80
N ASP A 65 -20.11 19.34 14.89
CA ASP A 65 -21.21 19.09 13.96
C ASP A 65 -22.03 20.35 13.65
N GLY A 66 -22.61 20.37 12.45
CA GLY A 66 -23.54 21.41 12.02
C GLY A 66 -22.88 22.57 11.28
N GLN A 67 -21.65 22.39 10.78
CA GLN A 67 -20.91 23.39 10.00
C GLN A 67 -21.75 24.01 8.86
N HIS A 68 -22.43 23.22 8.02
CA HIS A 68 -23.21 23.77 6.90
C HIS A 68 -24.42 24.57 7.39
N ARG A 69 -24.96 24.23 8.56
CA ARG A 69 -26.06 24.96 9.19
C ARG A 69 -25.56 26.31 9.68
N LEU A 70 -24.46 26.34 10.43
CA LEU A 70 -23.87 27.59 10.93
C LEU A 70 -23.42 28.51 9.78
N TYR A 71 -22.63 27.98 8.83
CA TYR A 71 -22.13 28.77 7.71
C TYR A 71 -23.23 29.18 6.72
N GLY A 72 -24.37 28.49 6.69
CA GLY A 72 -25.54 28.89 5.91
C GLY A 72 -26.12 30.26 6.30
N TYR A 73 -25.86 30.73 7.53
CA TYR A 73 -26.25 32.07 7.98
C TYR A 73 -25.24 33.17 7.62
N SER A 74 -24.04 32.82 7.13
CA SER A 74 -22.93 33.77 6.96
C SER A 74 -23.20 34.85 5.90
N ASN A 75 -24.07 34.57 4.92
CA ASN A 75 -24.40 35.46 3.79
C ASN A 75 -25.82 36.06 3.85
N LEU A 76 -26.53 35.94 4.98
CA LEU A 76 -27.87 36.50 5.13
C LEU A 76 -27.81 37.86 5.82
N GLU A 77 -28.64 38.82 5.43
CA GLU A 77 -28.71 40.14 6.10
C GLU A 77 -29.45 40.04 7.45
N GLN A 78 -30.31 39.04 7.63
CA GLN A 78 -31.14 38.81 8.81
C GLN A 78 -30.40 38.11 9.99
N LYS A 79 -29.07 38.26 10.11
CA LYS A 79 -28.24 37.53 11.10
C LYS A 79 -28.68 37.70 12.55
N LYS A 80 -29.40 38.78 12.86
CA LYS A 80 -29.74 39.20 14.23
C LYS A 80 -31.05 38.60 14.78
N GLY A 81 -31.86 37.94 13.96
CA GLY A 81 -33.18 37.44 14.36
C GLY A 81 -33.29 35.94 14.64
N HIS A 82 -32.25 35.15 14.31
CA HIS A 82 -32.28 33.70 14.43
C HIS A 82 -31.39 33.22 15.57
N VAL A 83 -31.95 32.33 16.40
CA VAL A 83 -31.22 31.64 17.47
C VAL A 83 -30.89 30.22 17.00
N ILE A 84 -29.66 29.78 17.24
CA ILE A 84 -29.21 28.41 16.95
C ILE A 84 -28.97 27.71 18.28
N PRO A 85 -29.62 26.57 18.56
CA PRO A 85 -29.29 25.76 19.72
C PRO A 85 -27.85 25.24 19.61
N VAL A 86 -27.10 25.27 20.70
CA VAL A 86 -25.70 24.83 20.73
C VAL A 86 -25.49 23.87 21.89
N VAL A 87 -24.87 22.73 21.62
CA VAL A 87 -24.24 21.88 22.65
C VAL A 87 -22.75 22.18 22.62
N ALA A 88 -22.20 22.67 23.73
CA ALA A 88 -20.82 23.07 23.83
C ALA A 88 -20.10 22.25 24.90
N PHE A 89 -18.94 21.70 24.54
CA PHE A 89 -17.98 21.13 25.49
C PHE A 89 -16.92 22.19 25.82
N GLU A 90 -16.44 22.19 27.06
CA GLU A 90 -15.30 23.01 27.49
C GLU A 90 -14.04 22.13 27.49
N ASN A 91 -13.03 22.52 26.72
CA ASN A 91 -11.71 21.87 26.69
C ASN A 91 -11.76 20.35 26.49
N LEU A 92 -12.65 19.85 25.61
CA LEU A 92 -12.73 18.44 25.28
C LEU A 92 -11.37 17.96 24.73
N PRO A 93 -10.80 16.85 25.24
CA PRO A 93 -9.55 16.30 24.73
C PRO A 93 -9.60 16.05 23.22
N GLU A 94 -8.49 16.29 22.51
CA GLU A 94 -8.45 16.21 21.04
C GLU A 94 -8.83 14.83 20.49
N ASN A 95 -8.49 13.76 21.21
CA ASN A 95 -8.87 12.39 20.89
C ASN A 95 -10.39 12.18 20.98
N GLU A 96 -11.02 12.62 22.07
CA GLU A 96 -12.47 12.53 22.26
C GLU A 96 -13.22 13.41 21.26
N GLN A 97 -12.71 14.61 20.99
CA GLN A 97 -13.23 15.49 19.96
C GLN A 97 -13.21 14.85 18.57
N SER A 98 -12.13 14.13 18.24
CA SER A 98 -11.99 13.40 17.00
C SER A 98 -13.00 12.26 16.89
N GLU A 99 -13.11 11.43 17.93
CA GLU A 99 -14.04 10.30 18.00
C GLU A 99 -15.48 10.79 17.87
N LEU A 100 -15.86 11.81 18.64
CA LEU A 100 -17.19 12.40 18.58
C LEU A 100 -17.51 12.95 17.18
N PHE A 101 -16.53 13.62 16.54
CA PHE A 101 -16.68 14.08 15.16
C PHE A 101 -16.88 12.92 14.18
N VAL A 102 -16.11 11.83 14.30
CA VAL A 102 -16.24 10.64 13.46
C VAL A 102 -17.61 10.00 13.67
N ASP A 103 -18.00 9.75 14.91
CA ASP A 103 -19.21 9.02 15.27
C ASP A 103 -20.46 9.75 14.79
N ILE A 104 -20.55 11.07 15.02
CA ILE A 104 -21.70 11.88 14.57
C ILE A 104 -21.82 11.85 13.05
N ASN A 105 -20.70 11.99 12.32
CA ASN A 105 -20.75 12.05 10.87
C ASN A 105 -20.91 10.66 10.22
N LYS A 106 -20.37 9.59 10.82
CA LYS A 106 -20.46 8.22 10.31
C LYS A 106 -21.90 7.71 10.27
N GLU A 107 -22.70 8.03 11.28
CA GLU A 107 -24.11 7.64 11.38
C GLU A 107 -25.06 8.47 10.48
N GLN A 108 -24.72 9.72 10.14
CA GLN A 108 -25.58 10.58 9.32
C GLN A 108 -25.20 10.64 7.82
N LYS A 109 -23.91 10.69 7.48
CA LYS A 109 -23.39 10.60 6.10
C LYS A 109 -21.87 10.36 6.15
N SER A 110 -21.43 9.17 5.72
CA SER A 110 -20.01 8.76 5.74
C SER A 110 -19.06 9.85 5.20
N VAL A 111 -18.10 10.27 6.02
CA VAL A 111 -17.05 11.21 5.64
C VAL A 111 -16.06 10.51 4.70
N PRO A 112 -15.71 11.10 3.54
CA PRO A 112 -14.71 10.52 2.65
C PRO A 112 -13.40 10.20 3.40
N ALA A 113 -12.85 9.02 3.19
CA ALA A 113 -11.70 8.52 3.95
C ALA A 113 -10.47 9.45 3.92
N ASN A 114 -10.18 10.10 2.79
CA ASN A 114 -9.06 11.04 2.67
C ASN A 114 -9.30 12.35 3.44
N LEU A 115 -10.57 12.80 3.50
CA LEU A 115 -10.96 13.98 4.27
C LEU A 115 -10.86 13.68 5.77
N LEU A 116 -11.39 12.53 6.18
CA LEU A 116 -11.27 12.06 7.56
C LEU A 116 -9.80 11.94 7.98
N ARG A 117 -8.95 11.34 7.13
CA ARG A 117 -7.51 11.23 7.39
C ARG A 117 -6.85 12.59 7.57
N SER A 118 -7.21 13.58 6.74
CA SER A 118 -6.69 14.95 6.86
C SER A 118 -7.08 15.59 8.19
N ILE A 119 -8.34 15.45 8.59
CA ILE A 119 -8.84 15.98 9.86
C ILE A 119 -8.16 15.28 11.06
N MET A 120 -8.08 13.95 11.04
CA MET A 120 -7.36 13.18 12.06
C MET A 120 -5.88 13.55 12.15
N SER A 121 -5.26 14.01 11.07
CA SER A 121 -3.87 14.45 11.10
C SER A 121 -3.66 15.77 11.83
N ASP A 122 -4.68 16.64 11.87
CA ASP A 122 -4.62 17.86 12.67
C ASP A 122 -4.77 17.53 14.15
N PHE A 123 -5.69 16.63 14.51
CA PHE A 123 -5.89 16.19 15.89
C PHE A 123 -4.75 15.34 16.47
N LYS A 124 -4.03 14.61 15.62
CA LYS A 124 -2.90 13.77 16.07
C LYS A 124 -1.57 14.51 15.99
N TRP A 125 -1.59 15.79 15.62
CA TRP A 125 -0.38 16.59 15.48
C TRP A 125 0.25 16.88 16.85
N GLY A 126 1.53 16.57 17.01
CA GLY A 126 2.21 16.76 18.30
C GLY A 126 1.83 15.73 19.38
N SER A 127 1.08 14.68 19.04
CA SER A 127 0.75 13.57 19.95
C SER A 127 2.01 12.98 20.61
N GLU A 128 1.93 12.68 21.91
CA GLU A 128 2.99 11.98 22.65
C GLU A 128 3.19 10.55 22.14
N ASN A 129 2.13 9.92 21.61
CA ASN A 129 2.26 8.64 20.92
C ASN A 129 2.97 8.83 19.57
N PRO A 130 4.19 8.27 19.37
CA PRO A 130 4.95 8.48 18.15
C PRO A 130 4.28 7.91 16.90
N LYS A 131 3.45 6.86 17.03
CA LYS A 131 2.74 6.27 15.88
C LYS A 131 1.69 7.23 15.33
N ASP A 132 0.95 7.87 16.22
CA ASP A 132 -0.08 8.84 15.85
C ASP A 132 0.55 10.10 15.25
N ALA A 133 1.61 10.61 15.86
CA ALA A 133 2.34 11.77 15.35
C ALA A 133 2.97 11.52 13.97
N ILE A 134 3.58 10.34 13.73
CA ILE A 134 4.11 9.98 12.40
C ILE A 134 2.98 9.80 11.37
N THR A 135 1.84 9.25 11.79
CA THR A 135 0.65 9.11 10.91
C THR A 135 0.11 10.48 10.50
N ALA A 136 0.06 11.42 11.44
CA ALA A 136 -0.28 12.81 11.19
C ALA A 136 0.72 13.45 10.22
N LEU A 137 2.03 13.34 10.51
CA LEU A 137 3.11 13.88 9.68
C LEU A 137 3.03 13.42 8.22
N LYS A 138 2.88 12.12 7.97
CA LYS A 138 2.75 11.56 6.61
C LYS A 138 1.56 12.14 5.85
N THR A 139 0.46 12.42 6.55
CA THR A 139 -0.73 13.04 5.95
C THR A 139 -0.50 14.52 5.66
N LYS A 140 0.09 15.25 6.62
CA LYS A 140 0.39 16.68 6.46
C LYS A 140 1.35 16.94 5.31
N ILE A 141 2.37 16.12 5.11
CA ILE A 141 3.30 16.23 3.96
C ILE A 141 2.54 16.38 2.64
N PHE A 142 1.63 15.46 2.34
CA PHE A 142 0.88 15.49 1.10
C PHE A 142 -0.20 16.57 1.06
N ASN A 143 -0.74 16.98 2.22
CA ASN A 143 -1.65 18.12 2.28
C ASN A 143 -0.94 19.42 1.92
N GLU A 144 0.23 19.70 2.54
CA GLU A 144 1.06 20.88 2.24
C GLU A 144 1.44 20.92 0.75
N LEU A 145 1.98 19.82 0.21
CA LEU A 145 2.35 19.72 -1.20
C LEU A 145 1.15 19.88 -2.15
N ASN A 146 -0.06 19.45 -1.75
CA ASN A 146 -1.25 19.62 -2.58
C ASN A 146 -1.77 21.07 -2.61
N TYR A 147 -1.45 21.90 -1.61
CA TYR A 147 -1.85 23.31 -1.54
C TYR A 147 -0.77 24.29 -1.99
N LYS A 148 0.49 23.89 -2.00
CA LYS A 148 1.64 24.67 -2.48
C LYS A 148 1.62 24.82 -4.01
N GLU A 149 1.50 26.04 -4.54
CA GLU A 149 1.26 26.30 -5.98
C GLU A 149 2.41 25.88 -6.89
N ASP A 150 3.65 26.05 -6.45
CA ASP A 150 4.87 25.63 -7.14
C ASP A 150 5.16 24.13 -6.98
N SER A 151 4.39 23.42 -6.15
CA SER A 151 4.58 21.98 -5.98
C SER A 151 4.09 21.17 -7.18
N PRO A 152 4.81 20.12 -7.61
CA PRO A 152 4.32 19.17 -8.60
C PRO A 152 2.99 18.51 -8.22
N PHE A 153 2.67 18.45 -6.91
CA PHE A 153 1.45 17.85 -6.37
C PHE A 153 0.26 18.82 -6.28
N TYR A 154 0.44 20.09 -6.63
CA TYR A 154 -0.61 21.11 -6.52
C TYR A 154 -1.93 20.64 -7.16
N LYS A 155 -2.98 20.54 -6.34
CA LYS A 155 -4.33 20.08 -6.74
C LYS A 155 -4.42 18.70 -7.40
N ARG A 156 -3.41 17.83 -7.27
CA ARG A 156 -3.40 16.46 -7.86
C ARG A 156 -3.96 15.38 -6.93
N ILE A 157 -4.11 15.68 -5.64
CA ILE A 157 -4.57 14.72 -4.62
C ILE A 157 -6.07 14.86 -4.37
N VAL A 158 -6.78 13.73 -4.39
CA VAL A 158 -8.21 13.66 -4.14
C VAL A 158 -8.47 13.71 -2.63
N LEU A 159 -8.79 14.89 -2.09
CA LEU A 159 -8.98 15.07 -0.65
C LEU A 159 -10.42 14.88 -0.17
N SER A 160 -11.43 15.05 -1.03
CA SER A 160 -12.86 15.00 -0.64
C SER A 160 -13.76 14.35 -1.69
N GLU A 161 -15.07 14.63 -1.69
CA GLU A 161 -16.06 14.10 -2.66
C GLU A 161 -15.86 14.63 -4.10
N GLU A 162 -14.76 15.31 -4.39
CA GLU A 162 -14.45 15.80 -5.73
C GLU A 162 -14.31 14.63 -6.72
N LYS A 163 -14.83 14.81 -7.93
CA LYS A 163 -14.64 13.83 -9.00
C LYS A 163 -13.16 13.76 -9.36
N LYS A 164 -12.64 12.54 -9.50
CA LYS A 164 -11.31 12.30 -10.05
C LYS A 164 -11.30 12.72 -11.50
N ASP A 165 -10.35 13.54 -11.90
CA ASP A 165 -10.07 13.86 -13.30
C ASP A 165 -8.72 13.27 -13.72
N GLU A 166 -8.25 13.66 -14.90
CA GLU A 166 -7.00 13.19 -15.50
C GLU A 166 -5.77 13.56 -14.68
N ILE A 167 -5.80 14.70 -13.98
CA ILE A 167 -4.67 15.26 -13.24
C ILE A 167 -4.85 14.98 -11.73
N LYS A 168 -6.05 15.20 -11.20
CA LYS A 168 -6.47 14.91 -9.84
C LYS A 168 -6.84 13.44 -9.68
N CYS A 169 -5.83 12.57 -9.71
CA CYS A 169 -6.01 11.11 -9.63
C CYS A 169 -5.31 10.45 -8.44
N LEU A 170 -4.54 11.21 -7.65
CA LEU A 170 -3.75 10.67 -6.55
C LEU A 170 -4.59 10.47 -5.28
N THR A 171 -4.23 9.47 -4.48
CA THR A 171 -4.92 9.16 -3.22
C THR A 171 -3.95 9.11 -2.06
N LEU A 172 -4.32 9.72 -0.94
CA LEU A 172 -3.51 9.67 0.29
C LEU A 172 -3.23 8.24 0.75
N HIS A 173 -4.19 7.32 0.56
CA HIS A 173 -4.01 5.92 0.91
C HIS A 173 -2.77 5.30 0.25
N THR A 174 -2.64 5.36 -1.08
CA THR A 174 -1.50 4.76 -1.78
C THR A 174 -0.20 5.50 -1.48
N LEU A 175 -0.22 6.83 -1.54
CA LEU A 175 0.96 7.65 -1.30
C LEU A 175 1.56 7.42 0.09
N ILE A 176 0.70 7.28 1.12
CA ILE A 176 1.14 7.05 2.49
C ILE A 176 1.48 5.59 2.74
N ASN A 177 0.61 4.64 2.38
CA ASN A 177 0.76 3.24 2.79
C ASN A 177 1.77 2.48 1.91
N SER A 178 1.77 2.77 0.61
CA SER A 178 2.66 2.14 -0.36
C SER A 178 3.87 2.99 -0.69
N GLY A 179 3.84 4.31 -0.51
CA GLY A 179 5.01 5.18 -0.62
C GLY A 179 5.71 5.34 0.73
N LEU A 180 5.32 6.38 1.48
CA LEU A 180 6.02 6.82 2.69
C LEU A 180 6.20 5.74 3.78
N SER A 181 5.22 4.86 3.97
CA SER A 181 5.30 3.82 5.02
C SER A 181 6.18 2.63 4.63
N LYS A 182 6.77 2.63 3.43
CA LYS A 182 7.76 1.66 2.97
C LYS A 182 9.18 2.22 2.95
N THR A 183 9.40 3.38 3.58
CA THR A 183 10.68 4.10 3.61
C THR A 183 11.27 4.17 5.02
N ASN A 184 12.56 4.45 5.11
CA ASN A 184 13.28 4.78 6.34
C ASN A 184 13.28 6.29 6.66
N PHE A 185 12.46 7.09 5.96
CA PHE A 185 12.35 8.53 6.21
C PHE A 185 11.88 8.88 7.62
N PHE A 186 11.06 8.00 8.23
CA PHE A 186 10.42 8.21 9.53
C PHE A 186 10.98 7.28 10.60
N HIS A 187 10.77 7.62 11.88
CA HIS A 187 11.18 6.75 12.98
C HIS A 187 10.59 5.34 12.85
N SER A 188 11.41 4.33 13.12
CA SER A 188 10.93 2.96 13.37
C SER A 188 10.43 2.87 14.81
N ILE A 189 9.23 2.34 15.00
CA ILE A 189 8.59 2.23 16.32
C ILE A 189 8.35 0.76 16.65
N GLU A 190 8.91 0.31 17.78
CA GLU A 190 8.71 -1.02 18.32
C GLU A 190 8.22 -0.92 19.76
N LYS A 191 7.17 -1.68 20.09
CA LYS A 191 6.54 -1.69 21.43
C LYS A 191 6.22 -0.30 22.01
N GLY A 192 5.94 0.68 21.16
CA GLY A 192 5.61 2.05 21.57
C GLY A 192 6.79 3.01 21.68
N HIS A 193 8.02 2.52 21.51
CA HIS A 193 9.24 3.33 21.59
C HIS A 193 9.93 3.46 20.23
N ILE A 194 10.66 4.57 20.05
CA ILE A 194 11.47 4.81 18.86
C ILE A 194 12.71 3.89 18.92
N ASN A 195 12.81 2.95 17.99
CA ASN A 195 13.96 2.04 17.87
C ASN A 195 15.05 2.62 16.94
N LYS A 196 14.63 3.24 15.83
CA LYS A 196 15.55 3.86 14.86
C LYS A 196 15.07 5.25 14.47
N ILE A 197 15.99 6.20 14.38
CA ILE A 197 15.70 7.55 13.89
C ILE A 197 15.53 7.51 12.37
N GLY A 198 14.49 8.16 11.86
CA GLY A 198 14.24 8.26 10.42
C GLY A 198 15.19 9.26 9.74
N THR A 199 15.55 9.00 8.49
CA THR A 199 16.54 9.79 7.74
C THR A 199 16.10 11.23 7.45
N LEU A 200 14.79 11.50 7.50
CA LEU A 200 14.22 12.85 7.32
C LEU A 200 13.59 13.41 8.61
N MET A 201 13.81 12.75 9.76
CA MET A 201 13.29 13.20 11.05
C MET A 201 14.27 14.14 11.75
N ASN A 202 13.74 15.15 12.43
CA ASN A 202 14.48 15.98 13.35
C ASN A 202 14.41 15.38 14.77
N ASN A 203 15.57 15.09 15.36
CA ASN A 203 15.71 14.57 16.72
C ASN A 203 16.51 15.51 17.63
N ASN A 204 16.35 16.83 17.49
CA ASN A 204 16.97 17.73 18.46
C ASN A 204 16.25 17.59 19.81
N SER A 205 16.99 17.15 20.83
CA SER A 205 16.48 17.01 22.20
C SER A 205 16.14 18.34 22.87
N GLU A 206 16.72 19.45 22.41
CA GLU A 206 16.45 20.81 22.92
C GLU A 206 15.09 21.35 22.46
N LEU A 207 14.50 20.76 21.41
CA LEU A 207 13.20 21.17 20.89
C LEU A 207 12.05 20.43 21.58
N THR A 208 10.88 21.05 21.60
CA THR A 208 9.64 20.37 21.95
C THR A 208 9.29 19.29 20.90
N ILE A 209 8.43 18.34 21.29
CA ILE A 209 7.92 17.30 20.37
C ILE A 209 7.28 17.93 19.13
N SER A 210 6.43 18.95 19.32
CA SER A 210 5.75 19.64 18.22
C SER A 210 6.73 20.33 17.26
N GLU A 211 7.76 21.01 17.79
CA GLU A 211 8.80 21.65 16.96
C GLU A 211 9.63 20.64 16.18
N ARG A 212 9.98 19.49 16.77
CA ARG A 212 10.65 18.40 16.04
C ARG A 212 9.82 17.92 14.86
N TYR A 213 8.52 17.69 15.06
CA TYR A 213 7.64 17.27 13.98
C TYR A 213 7.43 18.36 12.92
N GLN A 214 7.36 19.64 13.32
CA GLN A 214 7.28 20.76 12.38
C GLN A 214 8.52 20.86 11.50
N LYS A 215 9.73 20.76 12.08
CA LYS A 215 10.98 20.74 11.30
C LYS A 215 11.07 19.51 10.39
N SER A 216 10.61 18.36 10.87
CA SER A 216 10.54 17.12 10.07
C SER A 216 9.57 17.25 8.90
N LEU A 217 8.43 17.93 9.10
CA LEU A 217 7.45 18.21 8.03
C LEU A 217 8.07 19.07 6.93
N ILE A 218 8.71 20.18 7.30
CA ILE A 218 9.39 21.08 6.35
C ILE A 218 10.43 20.30 5.55
N LYS A 219 11.31 19.58 6.24
CA LYS A 219 12.35 18.76 5.63
C LYS A 219 11.80 17.69 4.68
N CYS A 220 10.75 16.98 5.08
CA CYS A 220 10.11 15.99 4.22
C CYS A 220 9.46 16.62 2.99
N CYS A 221 8.77 17.76 3.16
CA CYS A 221 8.15 18.50 2.06
C CYS A 221 9.21 18.96 1.06
N GLU A 222 10.27 19.62 1.52
CA GLU A 222 11.38 20.08 0.67
C GLU A 222 12.03 18.93 -0.10
N PHE A 223 12.29 17.80 0.57
CA PHE A 223 12.88 16.62 -0.06
C PHE A 223 11.98 16.08 -1.17
N ILE A 224 10.72 15.78 -0.86
CA ILE A 224 9.77 15.20 -1.82
C ILE A 224 9.50 16.18 -2.96
N ASP A 225 9.28 17.47 -2.66
CA ASP A 225 9.03 18.50 -3.67
C ASP A 225 10.20 18.60 -4.65
N THR A 226 11.44 18.63 -4.15
CA THR A 226 12.66 18.72 -4.98
C THR A 226 12.82 17.52 -5.90
N ILE A 227 12.63 16.29 -5.38
CA ILE A 227 12.67 15.07 -6.20
C ILE A 227 11.64 15.12 -7.32
N PHE A 228 10.38 15.44 -6.99
CA PHE A 228 9.31 15.42 -7.99
C PHE A 228 9.36 16.62 -8.94
N GLN A 229 10.00 17.73 -8.56
CA GLN A 229 10.32 18.81 -9.49
C GLN A 229 11.32 18.34 -10.57
N LYS A 230 12.39 17.64 -10.18
CA LYS A 230 13.32 17.02 -11.16
C LYS A 230 12.59 16.02 -12.07
N ILE A 231 11.75 15.14 -11.50
CA ILE A 231 10.97 14.18 -12.31
C ILE A 231 10.05 14.90 -13.30
N ARG A 232 9.28 15.91 -12.86
CA ARG A 232 8.40 16.70 -13.72
C ARG A 232 9.18 17.42 -14.83
N ALA A 233 10.33 17.99 -14.51
CA ALA A 233 11.18 18.68 -15.47
C ALA A 233 11.78 17.72 -16.52
N SER A 234 12.17 16.51 -16.11
CA SER A 234 12.69 15.48 -17.02
C SER A 234 11.61 14.79 -17.86
N LEU A 235 10.35 14.77 -17.38
CA LEU A 235 9.23 14.02 -17.98
C LEU A 235 7.95 14.89 -18.09
N PRO A 236 7.98 16.07 -18.72
CA PRO A 236 6.87 17.02 -18.67
C PRO A 236 5.61 16.47 -19.34
N GLU A 237 5.72 15.84 -20.52
CA GLU A 237 4.59 15.26 -21.23
C GLU A 237 3.91 14.14 -20.42
N GLN A 238 4.72 13.25 -19.83
CA GLN A 238 4.23 12.17 -18.97
C GLN A 238 3.59 12.69 -17.68
N TRP A 239 4.14 13.76 -17.10
CA TRP A 239 3.63 14.35 -15.87
C TRP A 239 2.28 15.06 -16.08
N GLU A 240 2.18 15.87 -17.13
CA GLU A 240 0.95 16.61 -17.44
C GLU A 240 -0.14 15.71 -18.01
N ALA A 241 0.21 14.60 -18.66
CA ALA A 241 -0.74 13.58 -19.10
C ALA A 241 -1.49 12.88 -17.94
N GLY A 242 -0.96 12.91 -16.70
CA GLY A 242 -1.63 12.34 -15.53
C GLY A 242 -2.07 10.88 -15.73
N LYS A 243 -3.36 10.58 -15.53
CA LYS A 243 -3.95 9.24 -15.74
C LYS A 243 -4.50 8.99 -17.15
N THR A 244 -4.31 9.90 -18.12
CA THR A 244 -4.67 9.64 -19.54
C THR A 244 -3.91 8.43 -20.07
N GLU A 245 -4.26 7.91 -21.25
CA GLU A 245 -3.63 6.72 -21.83
C GLU A 245 -2.12 6.87 -22.05
N LYS A 246 -1.64 8.10 -22.27
CA LYS A 246 -0.23 8.41 -22.50
C LYS A 246 0.57 8.64 -21.22
N GLY A 247 -0.09 8.89 -20.10
CA GLY A 247 0.56 9.20 -18.82
C GLY A 247 0.86 7.96 -17.99
N PHE A 248 1.95 7.98 -17.24
CA PHE A 248 2.33 6.90 -16.33
C PHE A 248 2.89 7.44 -15.01
N ILE A 249 3.91 8.31 -15.10
CA ILE A 249 4.74 8.67 -13.95
C ILE A 249 3.99 9.45 -12.85
N ALA A 250 2.95 10.21 -13.21
CA ALA A 250 2.13 11.01 -12.30
C ALA A 250 0.90 10.25 -11.75
N MET A 251 1.01 8.94 -11.58
CA MET A 251 -0.05 8.08 -11.02
C MET A 251 0.34 7.52 -9.64
N ASN A 252 -0.64 6.98 -8.91
CA ASN A 252 -0.44 6.46 -7.55
C ASN A 252 0.72 5.46 -7.41
N ASN A 253 0.79 4.44 -8.28
CA ASN A 253 1.80 3.38 -8.14
C ASN A 253 3.21 3.87 -8.50
N PRO A 254 3.42 4.60 -9.62
CA PRO A 254 4.74 5.13 -9.95
C PRO A 254 5.25 6.18 -8.96
N ILE A 255 4.39 7.08 -8.45
CA ILE A 255 4.80 8.03 -7.39
C ILE A 255 5.22 7.28 -6.13
N ALA A 256 4.45 6.28 -5.70
CA ALA A 256 4.83 5.45 -4.55
C ALA A 256 6.13 4.66 -4.80
N ALA A 257 6.37 4.19 -6.02
CA ALA A 257 7.61 3.52 -6.41
C ALA A 257 8.81 4.48 -6.36
N ILE A 258 8.70 5.69 -6.93
CA ILE A 258 9.75 6.72 -6.88
C ILE A 258 10.09 7.05 -5.43
N ILE A 259 9.10 7.23 -4.56
CA ILE A 259 9.34 7.48 -3.12
C ILE A 259 10.17 6.34 -2.49
N GLN A 260 9.88 5.08 -2.81
CA GLN A 260 10.66 3.93 -2.32
C GLN A 260 12.08 3.90 -2.89
N VAL A 261 12.26 4.23 -4.18
CA VAL A 261 13.59 4.31 -4.81
C VAL A 261 14.40 5.45 -4.21
N SER A 262 13.81 6.62 -4.00
CA SER A 262 14.46 7.77 -3.36
C SER A 262 14.91 7.45 -1.93
N ASP A 263 14.15 6.66 -1.18
CA ASP A 263 14.59 6.16 0.13
C ASP A 263 15.84 5.29 0.01
N LYS A 264 15.85 4.32 -0.92
CA LYS A 264 17.00 3.44 -1.12
C LYS A 264 18.24 4.21 -1.57
N LEU A 265 18.08 5.15 -2.50
CA LEU A 265 19.15 6.04 -2.95
C LEU A 265 19.70 6.91 -1.83
N LEU A 266 18.81 7.52 -1.03
CA LEU A 266 19.23 8.35 0.09
C LEU A 266 20.02 7.53 1.11
N ASN A 267 19.56 6.33 1.45
CA ASN A 267 20.30 5.44 2.36
C ASN A 267 21.67 5.03 1.78
N PHE A 268 21.73 4.72 0.47
CA PHE A 268 22.98 4.41 -0.22
C PHE A 268 23.98 5.58 -0.15
N VAL A 269 23.56 6.79 -0.50
CA VAL A 269 24.42 7.98 -0.44
C VAL A 269 24.81 8.34 0.99
N ILE A 270 23.91 8.18 1.97
CA ILE A 270 24.25 8.37 3.39
C ILE A 270 25.38 7.44 3.83
N GLU A 271 25.35 6.18 3.40
CA GLU A 271 26.34 5.18 3.78
C GLU A 271 27.68 5.42 3.10
N GLU A 272 27.67 5.68 1.78
CA GLU A 272 28.87 5.98 0.99
C GLU A 272 29.58 7.27 1.44
N GLU A 273 28.83 8.36 1.61
CA GLU A 273 29.38 9.67 1.98
C GLU A 273 29.47 9.90 3.49
N LYS A 274 29.01 8.95 4.32
CA LYS A 274 28.92 9.06 5.79
C LYS A 274 28.18 10.33 6.24
N ILE A 275 27.04 10.61 5.62
CA ILE A 275 26.26 11.84 5.87
C ILE A 275 25.55 11.77 7.22
N ASP A 276 25.80 12.78 8.05
CA ASP A 276 24.92 13.11 9.17
C ASP A 276 23.72 13.91 8.64
N THR A 277 22.60 13.20 8.43
CA THR A 277 21.38 13.79 7.89
C THR A 277 20.86 14.98 8.70
N TYR A 278 21.17 15.09 10.00
CA TYR A 278 20.70 16.19 10.84
C TYR A 278 21.24 17.56 10.40
N LYS A 279 22.41 17.59 9.73
CA LYS A 279 23.08 18.82 9.29
C LYS A 279 22.56 19.40 7.98
N PHE A 280 21.65 18.69 7.31
CA PHE A 280 21.14 19.07 6.00
C PHE A 280 19.63 19.32 6.04
N ASP A 281 19.17 20.27 5.25
CA ASP A 281 17.74 20.45 4.99
C ASP A 281 17.21 19.42 3.98
N GLY A 282 15.91 19.48 3.66
CA GLY A 282 15.31 18.49 2.78
C GLY A 282 15.78 18.61 1.33
N LYS A 283 16.01 19.85 0.88
CA LYS A 283 16.43 20.15 -0.49
C LYS A 283 17.88 19.72 -0.72
N GLU A 284 18.77 19.98 0.24
CA GLU A 284 20.16 19.54 0.19
C GLU A 284 20.28 18.02 0.14
N LEU A 285 19.50 17.29 0.95
CA LEU A 285 19.48 15.82 0.89
C LEU A 285 18.90 15.31 -0.44
N ALA A 286 17.88 15.98 -0.99
CA ALA A 286 17.32 15.61 -2.28
C ALA A 286 18.33 15.82 -3.41
N ASN A 287 19.05 16.95 -3.41
CA ASN A 287 20.06 17.28 -4.41
C ASN A 287 21.15 16.21 -4.53
N LYS A 288 21.52 15.56 -3.41
CA LYS A 288 22.50 14.47 -3.39
C LYS A 288 22.09 13.22 -4.16
N ILE A 289 20.79 13.02 -4.42
CA ILE A 289 20.29 11.84 -5.15
C ILE A 289 19.71 12.16 -6.53
N LEU A 290 19.73 13.42 -6.98
CA LEU A 290 19.06 13.81 -8.23
C LEU A 290 19.69 13.19 -9.47
N ASP A 291 21.01 13.09 -9.53
CA ASP A 291 21.72 12.51 -10.68
C ASP A 291 21.44 11.00 -10.80
N TYR A 292 21.31 10.31 -9.65
CA TYR A 292 20.92 8.92 -9.60
C TYR A 292 19.48 8.66 -10.10
N LEU A 293 18.63 9.68 -10.20
CA LEU A 293 17.29 9.55 -10.75
C LEU A 293 17.24 9.70 -12.28
N GLU A 294 18.32 10.13 -12.92
CA GLU A 294 18.35 10.30 -14.38
C GLU A 294 18.10 9.00 -15.15
N PRO A 295 18.75 7.86 -14.81
CA PRO A 295 18.50 6.58 -15.48
C PRO A 295 17.03 6.14 -15.40
N LEU A 296 16.36 6.42 -14.28
CA LEU A 296 14.93 6.16 -14.13
C LEU A 296 14.12 7.00 -15.12
N THR A 297 14.43 8.29 -15.26
CA THR A 297 13.72 9.15 -16.22
C THR A 297 14.02 8.78 -17.67
N ASP A 298 15.25 8.36 -17.99
CA ASP A 298 15.62 7.87 -19.32
C ASP A 298 14.88 6.59 -19.67
N PHE A 299 14.77 5.65 -18.72
CA PHE A 299 13.97 4.45 -18.86
C PHE A 299 12.50 4.79 -19.16
N VAL A 300 11.90 5.74 -18.44
CA VAL A 300 10.50 6.12 -18.70
C VAL A 300 10.34 6.77 -20.08
N LYS A 301 11.33 7.52 -20.58
CA LYS A 301 11.33 8.09 -21.93
C LYS A 301 11.43 7.02 -23.02
N SER A 302 12.11 5.90 -22.75
CA SER A 302 12.26 4.82 -23.73
C SER A 302 11.05 3.90 -23.83
N LEU A 303 10.10 3.97 -22.89
CA LEU A 303 8.91 3.13 -22.90
C LEU A 303 8.01 3.43 -24.10
N THR A 304 7.64 2.36 -24.80
CA THR A 304 6.60 2.38 -25.83
C THR A 304 5.20 2.49 -25.22
N TYR A 305 4.20 2.82 -26.05
CA TYR A 305 2.81 2.88 -25.61
C TYR A 305 2.31 1.56 -25.00
N GLU A 306 2.66 0.40 -25.60
CA GLU A 306 2.24 -0.90 -25.09
C GLU A 306 2.93 -1.25 -23.75
N GLU A 307 4.18 -0.82 -23.54
CA GLU A 307 4.87 -0.99 -22.26
C GLU A 307 4.27 -0.08 -21.18
N ILE A 308 3.97 1.18 -21.51
CA ILE A 308 3.22 2.08 -20.61
C ILE A 308 1.89 1.45 -20.20
N LYS A 309 1.14 0.92 -21.17
CA LYS A 309 -0.13 0.23 -20.91
C LYS A 309 0.05 -0.99 -20.01
N ARG A 310 1.09 -1.81 -20.24
CA ARG A 310 1.44 -2.95 -19.37
C ARG A 310 1.72 -2.49 -17.94
N PHE A 311 2.54 -1.46 -17.76
CA PHE A 311 2.86 -0.92 -16.43
C PHE A 311 1.65 -0.35 -15.70
N ARG A 312 0.77 0.35 -16.44
CA ARG A 312 -0.50 0.88 -15.90
C ARG A 312 -1.46 -0.22 -15.42
N ASN A 313 -1.41 -1.40 -16.06
CA ASN A 313 -2.22 -2.56 -15.72
C ASN A 313 -1.65 -3.41 -14.57
N ILE A 314 -0.54 -2.99 -13.95
CA ILE A 314 -0.07 -3.63 -12.72
C ILE A 314 -0.94 -3.14 -11.56
N PHE A 315 -1.86 -4.00 -11.14
CA PHE A 315 -2.78 -3.73 -10.02
C PHE A 315 -2.34 -4.39 -8.71
N GLY A 316 -2.98 -3.98 -7.63
CA GLY A 316 -2.82 -4.57 -6.31
C GLY A 316 -1.74 -3.90 -5.46
N SER A 317 -1.67 -4.32 -4.20
CA SER A 317 -0.76 -3.76 -3.19
C SER A 317 0.73 -3.97 -3.50
N THR A 318 1.05 -4.90 -4.39
CA THR A 318 2.43 -5.21 -4.82
C THR A 318 2.90 -4.37 -6.02
N ALA A 319 2.00 -3.64 -6.69
CA ALA A 319 2.32 -2.90 -7.90
C ALA A 319 3.46 -1.86 -7.71
N PRO A 320 3.46 -1.03 -6.65
CA PRO A 320 4.56 -0.07 -6.44
C PRO A 320 5.92 -0.76 -6.27
N LYS A 321 5.97 -1.93 -5.62
CA LYS A 321 7.21 -2.70 -5.46
C LYS A 321 7.71 -3.28 -6.78
N LYS A 322 6.81 -3.75 -7.66
CA LYS A 322 7.21 -4.23 -8.99
C LYS A 322 7.80 -3.10 -9.83
N ILE A 323 7.12 -1.95 -9.85
CA ILE A 323 7.60 -0.76 -10.58
C ILE A 323 8.92 -0.24 -9.99
N SER A 324 9.07 -0.25 -8.66
CA SER A 324 10.33 0.18 -8.04
C SER A 324 11.51 -0.71 -8.46
N ARG A 325 11.30 -2.03 -8.68
CA ARG A 325 12.37 -2.91 -9.16
C ARG A 325 12.85 -2.57 -10.56
N GLU A 326 11.96 -2.21 -11.46
CA GLU A 326 12.35 -1.75 -12.81
C GLU A 326 13.16 -0.45 -12.74
N PHE A 327 12.72 0.48 -11.89
CA PHE A 327 13.45 1.73 -11.66
C PHE A 327 14.82 1.49 -11.02
N GLU A 328 14.90 0.62 -10.01
CA GLU A 328 16.15 0.23 -9.36
C GLU A 328 17.10 -0.44 -10.36
N PHE A 329 16.58 -1.29 -11.26
CA PHE A 329 17.35 -1.92 -12.31
C PHE A 329 17.88 -0.91 -13.34
N ALA A 330 17.04 0.03 -13.78
CA ALA A 330 17.47 1.10 -14.67
C ALA A 330 18.62 1.93 -14.06
N ILE A 331 18.54 2.23 -12.75
CA ILE A 331 19.60 2.92 -12.02
C ILE A 331 20.86 2.06 -11.91
N ASN A 332 20.72 0.78 -11.52
CA ASN A 332 21.83 -0.14 -11.36
C ASN A 332 22.63 -0.36 -12.65
N GLN A 333 21.98 -0.30 -13.82
CA GLN A 333 22.67 -0.38 -15.11
C GLN A 333 23.67 0.77 -15.34
N ARG A 334 23.42 1.96 -14.76
CA ARG A 334 24.34 3.10 -14.82
C ARG A 334 25.25 3.20 -13.59
N TYR A 335 24.75 2.75 -12.44
CA TYR A 335 25.43 2.79 -11.14
C TYR A 335 25.43 1.38 -10.52
N PRO A 336 26.33 0.47 -10.95
CA PRO A 336 26.34 -0.93 -10.51
C PRO A 336 26.48 -1.11 -8.99
N GLU A 337 27.10 -0.15 -8.31
CA GLU A 337 27.24 -0.08 -6.86
C GLU A 337 25.90 0.12 -6.13
N PHE A 338 24.91 0.74 -6.80
CA PHE A 338 23.55 0.83 -6.29
C PHE A 338 22.81 -0.49 -6.50
N CYS A 339 23.00 -1.43 -5.56
CA CYS A 339 22.35 -2.74 -5.57
C CYS A 339 21.56 -2.99 -4.27
N PRO A 340 20.42 -2.30 -4.05
CA PRO A 340 19.62 -2.46 -2.84
C PRO A 340 19.16 -3.91 -2.64
N LYS A 341 18.96 -4.29 -1.37
CA LYS A 341 18.57 -5.66 -0.99
C LYS A 341 17.46 -6.24 -1.87
N GLY A 342 17.71 -7.43 -2.42
CA GLY A 342 16.76 -8.15 -3.27
C GLY A 342 16.74 -7.69 -4.73
N LEU A 343 17.60 -6.75 -5.17
CA LEU A 343 17.69 -6.36 -6.58
C LEU A 343 18.46 -7.41 -7.39
N LYS A 344 19.60 -7.90 -6.89
CA LYS A 344 20.41 -8.91 -7.57
C LYS A 344 19.63 -10.19 -7.86
N GLU A 345 18.91 -10.70 -6.87
CA GLU A 345 18.05 -11.87 -7.00
C GLU A 345 16.91 -11.63 -7.99
N TRP A 346 16.40 -10.39 -8.03
CA TRP A 346 15.38 -9.99 -8.99
C TRP A 346 15.96 -9.95 -10.41
N ILE A 347 17.14 -9.37 -10.64
CA ILE A 347 17.82 -9.32 -11.95
C ILE A 347 18.06 -10.74 -12.45
N ASP A 348 18.66 -11.61 -11.63
CA ASP A 348 18.94 -12.99 -12.00
C ASP A 348 17.65 -13.75 -12.40
N SER A 349 16.53 -13.47 -11.73
CA SER A 349 15.22 -14.00 -12.11
C SER A 349 14.67 -13.37 -13.39
N HIS A 350 14.80 -12.04 -13.55
CA HIS A 350 14.25 -11.29 -14.68
C HIS A 350 14.92 -11.69 -16.00
N ASP A 351 16.24 -11.90 -15.98
CA ASP A 351 17.03 -12.32 -17.15
C ASP A 351 16.82 -13.79 -17.53
N GLY A 352 16.00 -14.54 -16.78
CA GLY A 352 15.70 -15.94 -17.07
C GLY A 352 16.89 -16.87 -16.93
N LYS A 353 17.94 -16.46 -16.21
CA LYS A 353 19.19 -17.20 -15.99
C LYS A 353 18.97 -18.64 -15.55
N TYR A 354 17.97 -18.87 -14.71
CA TYR A 354 17.68 -20.20 -14.14
C TYR A 354 16.69 -21.03 -14.98
N ASN A 355 16.01 -20.43 -15.98
CA ASN A 355 14.94 -21.10 -16.73
C ASN A 355 15.42 -22.40 -17.38
N LYS A 356 16.60 -22.40 -18.01
CA LYS A 356 17.17 -23.57 -18.68
C LYS A 356 17.45 -24.72 -17.70
N GLN A 357 18.13 -24.43 -16.59
CA GLN A 357 18.46 -25.45 -15.58
C GLN A 357 17.20 -25.99 -14.89
N CYS A 358 16.24 -25.11 -14.57
CA CYS A 358 14.96 -25.52 -13.99
C CYS A 358 14.16 -26.41 -14.96
N TYR A 359 14.17 -26.10 -16.26
CA TYR A 359 13.54 -26.94 -17.29
C TYR A 359 14.20 -28.33 -17.37
N GLU A 360 15.52 -28.39 -17.39
CA GLU A 360 16.29 -29.64 -17.47
C GLU A 360 16.03 -30.54 -16.25
N ILE A 361 16.21 -30.01 -15.03
CA ILE A 361 15.99 -30.77 -13.78
C ILE A 361 14.51 -31.11 -13.61
N GLY A 362 13.61 -30.14 -13.84
CA GLY A 362 12.17 -30.35 -13.70
C GLY A 362 11.65 -31.43 -14.65
N THR A 363 12.08 -31.42 -15.91
CA THR A 363 11.69 -32.44 -16.89
C THR A 363 12.18 -33.83 -16.48
N PHE A 364 13.41 -33.92 -15.97
CA PHE A 364 13.97 -35.18 -15.46
C PHE A 364 13.18 -35.72 -14.26
N ILE A 365 12.85 -34.87 -13.28
CA ILE A 365 12.00 -35.27 -12.15
C ILE A 365 10.64 -35.77 -12.64
N GLU A 366 9.95 -35.03 -13.51
CA GLU A 366 8.60 -35.38 -13.98
C GLU A 366 8.58 -36.71 -14.76
N LYS A 367 9.53 -36.91 -15.69
CA LYS A 367 9.57 -38.09 -16.56
C LYS A 367 10.22 -39.30 -15.89
N ASP A 368 11.43 -39.12 -15.36
CA ASP A 368 12.28 -40.24 -14.94
C ASP A 368 12.03 -40.65 -13.50
N LEU A 369 11.73 -39.68 -12.61
CA LEU A 369 11.54 -39.96 -11.18
C LEU A 369 10.07 -40.08 -10.77
N ILE A 370 9.14 -39.39 -11.43
CA ILE A 370 7.72 -39.48 -11.08
C ILE A 370 6.99 -40.46 -12.00
N HIS A 371 6.89 -40.16 -13.29
CA HIS A 371 6.09 -40.96 -14.23
C HIS A 371 6.52 -42.42 -14.22
N LYS A 372 7.81 -42.68 -14.46
CA LYS A 372 8.34 -44.04 -14.57
C LYS A 372 8.15 -44.85 -13.28
N LYS A 373 8.45 -44.25 -12.12
CA LYS A 373 8.33 -44.91 -10.81
C LYS A 373 6.88 -45.20 -10.44
N VAL A 374 5.98 -44.22 -10.60
CA VAL A 374 4.54 -44.43 -10.35
C VAL A 374 4.00 -45.54 -11.24
N GLU A 375 4.29 -45.52 -12.54
CA GLU A 375 3.82 -46.57 -13.45
C GLU A 375 4.36 -47.95 -13.07
N THR A 376 5.66 -48.04 -12.75
CA THR A 376 6.31 -49.30 -12.31
C THR A 376 5.64 -49.85 -11.05
N ASN A 377 5.44 -49.02 -10.03
CA ASN A 377 4.83 -49.46 -8.78
C ASN A 377 3.37 -49.88 -8.94
N LEU A 378 2.60 -49.19 -9.78
CA LEU A 378 1.23 -49.61 -10.09
C LEU A 378 1.21 -50.92 -10.88
N LYS A 379 2.09 -51.11 -11.86
CA LYS A 379 2.20 -52.37 -12.62
C LYS A 379 2.62 -53.53 -11.74
N ASN A 380 3.57 -53.33 -10.82
CA ASN A 380 3.99 -54.36 -9.86
C ASN A 380 2.84 -54.80 -8.94
N LYS A 381 1.97 -53.88 -8.51
CA LYS A 381 0.85 -54.20 -7.60
C LYS A 381 -0.39 -54.74 -8.32
N PHE A 382 -0.76 -54.17 -9.46
CA PHE A 382 -2.04 -54.42 -10.13
C PHE A 382 -1.89 -55.22 -11.43
N GLY A 383 -0.67 -55.44 -11.91
CA GLY A 383 -0.38 -56.12 -13.18
C GLY A 383 -0.44 -55.19 -14.40
N GLU A 384 0.23 -55.61 -15.47
CA GLU A 384 0.43 -54.82 -16.70
C GLU A 384 -0.88 -54.39 -17.38
N GLU A 385 -1.93 -55.20 -17.26
CA GLU A 385 -3.21 -54.94 -17.91
C GLU A 385 -4.18 -54.10 -17.05
N ASN A 386 -4.06 -54.16 -15.72
CA ASN A 386 -5.07 -53.60 -14.80
C ASN A 386 -4.59 -52.37 -14.02
N TRP A 387 -3.31 -52.02 -14.07
CA TRP A 387 -2.75 -50.91 -13.28
C TRP A 387 -3.43 -49.56 -13.56
N TRP A 388 -3.84 -49.30 -14.80
CA TRP A 388 -4.54 -48.07 -15.15
C TRP A 388 -5.93 -48.03 -14.52
N LEU A 389 -6.72 -49.09 -14.74
CA LEU A 389 -8.12 -49.14 -14.29
C LEU A 389 -8.25 -49.20 -12.77
N GLN A 390 -7.40 -49.99 -12.10
CA GLN A 390 -7.48 -50.22 -10.66
C GLN A 390 -6.61 -49.25 -9.86
N GLY A 391 -5.38 -48.99 -10.31
CA GLY A 391 -4.40 -48.17 -9.61
C GLY A 391 -4.69 -46.67 -9.67
N VAL A 392 -5.20 -46.16 -10.80
CA VAL A 392 -5.46 -44.73 -11.00
C VAL A 392 -6.88 -44.36 -10.53
N PRO A 393 -7.11 -43.24 -9.81
CA PRO A 393 -8.46 -42.80 -9.45
C PRO A 393 -9.33 -42.53 -10.70
N VAL A 394 -10.61 -42.90 -10.67
CA VAL A 394 -11.54 -42.72 -11.80
C VAL A 394 -11.60 -41.28 -12.32
N GLU A 395 -11.60 -40.29 -11.42
CA GLU A 395 -11.63 -38.88 -11.83
C GLU A 395 -10.34 -38.45 -12.56
N VAL A 396 -9.21 -39.07 -12.23
CA VAL A 396 -7.93 -38.82 -12.91
C VAL A 396 -7.94 -39.48 -14.30
N GLN A 397 -8.47 -40.70 -14.41
CA GLN A 397 -8.64 -41.39 -15.71
C GLN A 397 -9.51 -40.54 -16.65
N LYS A 398 -10.67 -40.08 -16.18
CA LYS A 398 -11.57 -39.20 -16.96
C LYS A 398 -10.86 -37.93 -17.43
N GLY A 399 -10.14 -37.25 -16.53
CA GLY A 399 -9.41 -36.02 -16.86
C GLY A 399 -8.35 -36.22 -17.95
N ALA A 400 -7.60 -37.32 -17.86
CA ALA A 400 -6.61 -37.68 -18.88
C ALA A 400 -7.26 -38.07 -20.22
N GLY A 401 -8.37 -38.83 -20.17
CA GLY A 401 -9.15 -39.22 -21.35
C GLY A 401 -9.72 -38.02 -22.11
N ILE A 402 -10.28 -37.02 -21.41
CA ILE A 402 -10.76 -35.77 -22.02
C ILE A 402 -9.61 -35.07 -22.77
N ARG A 403 -8.46 -34.88 -22.13
CA ARG A 403 -7.30 -34.22 -22.76
C ARG A 403 -6.78 -34.99 -23.98
N LYS A 404 -6.75 -36.31 -23.92
CA LYS A 404 -6.40 -37.16 -25.08
C LYS A 404 -7.34 -36.93 -26.27
N ILE A 405 -8.65 -36.83 -26.01
CA ILE A 405 -9.66 -36.58 -27.04
C ILE A 405 -9.48 -35.18 -27.63
N GLU A 406 -9.31 -34.17 -26.79
CA GLU A 406 -9.06 -32.78 -27.21
C GLU A 406 -7.80 -32.67 -28.08
N GLU A 407 -6.74 -33.41 -27.74
CA GLU A 407 -5.50 -33.47 -28.52
C GLU A 407 -5.54 -34.43 -29.72
N GLN A 408 -6.66 -35.14 -29.96
CA GLN A 408 -6.85 -36.12 -31.03
C GLN A 408 -5.71 -37.17 -31.13
N SER A 409 -5.21 -37.61 -29.98
CA SER A 409 -4.00 -38.43 -29.92
C SER A 409 -4.28 -39.94 -29.82
N LYS A 410 -3.46 -40.74 -30.50
CA LYS A 410 -3.48 -42.21 -30.43
C LYS A 410 -2.71 -42.78 -29.23
N LYS A 411 -2.01 -41.94 -28.46
CA LYS A 411 -1.20 -42.39 -27.31
C LYS A 411 -2.07 -42.95 -26.18
N HIS A 412 -1.46 -43.74 -25.30
CA HIS A 412 -2.12 -44.22 -24.08
C HIS A 412 -2.51 -43.03 -23.17
N GLU A 413 -3.65 -43.12 -22.47
CA GLU A 413 -4.23 -42.05 -21.65
C GLU A 413 -3.28 -41.57 -20.53
N SER A 414 -2.43 -42.45 -20.02
CA SER A 414 -1.40 -42.10 -19.01
C SER A 414 -0.44 -41.00 -19.46
N ASN A 415 -0.26 -40.78 -20.77
CA ASN A 415 0.58 -39.71 -21.31
C ASN A 415 -0.02 -38.31 -21.16
N PHE A 416 -1.29 -38.21 -20.75
CA PHE A 416 -2.02 -36.95 -20.59
C PHE A 416 -2.27 -36.62 -19.11
N LEU A 417 -1.54 -37.28 -18.20
CA LEU A 417 -1.52 -36.96 -16.79
C LEU A 417 -0.77 -35.64 -16.55
N THR A 418 -1.30 -34.85 -15.64
CA THR A 418 -0.64 -33.66 -15.10
C THR A 418 0.07 -33.99 -13.80
N LEU A 419 1.08 -33.20 -13.44
CA LEU A 419 1.84 -33.38 -12.21
C LEU A 419 0.97 -33.48 -10.94
N ILE A 420 -0.10 -32.69 -10.86
CA ILE A 420 -0.98 -32.71 -9.69
C ILE A 420 -1.86 -33.97 -9.63
N GLU A 421 -2.08 -34.63 -10.76
CA GLU A 421 -2.79 -35.92 -10.80
C GLU A 421 -1.90 -37.07 -10.34
N TYR A 422 -0.59 -37.03 -10.64
CA TYR A 422 0.37 -37.95 -10.02
C TYR A 422 0.31 -37.88 -8.49
N ARG A 423 0.19 -36.68 -7.92
CA ARG A 423 0.00 -36.53 -6.47
C ARG A 423 -1.25 -37.27 -5.96
N LYS A 424 -2.36 -37.20 -6.69
CA LYS A 424 -3.60 -37.93 -6.33
C LYS A 424 -3.42 -39.45 -6.44
N ILE A 425 -2.72 -39.91 -7.47
CA ILE A 425 -2.41 -41.34 -7.66
C ILE A 425 -1.52 -41.86 -6.52
N ILE A 426 -0.46 -41.12 -6.18
CA ILE A 426 0.45 -41.43 -5.07
C ILE A 426 -0.30 -41.50 -3.74
N GLN A 427 -1.15 -40.51 -3.45
CA GLN A 427 -1.93 -40.48 -2.20
C GLN A 427 -3.01 -41.58 -2.10
N LYS A 428 -3.51 -42.09 -3.22
CA LYS A 428 -4.44 -43.23 -3.27
C LYS A 428 -3.70 -44.53 -2.96
N ASN A 429 -2.51 -44.71 -3.52
CA ASN A 429 -1.69 -45.92 -3.39
C ASN A 429 -0.54 -45.70 -2.40
N TRP A 430 -0.79 -45.00 -1.30
CA TRP A 430 0.25 -44.52 -0.39
C TRP A 430 1.10 -45.65 0.19
N ASP A 431 0.47 -46.80 0.45
CA ASP A 431 1.11 -48.01 1.00
C ASP A 431 2.29 -48.52 0.15
N ILE A 432 2.24 -48.34 -1.17
CA ILE A 432 3.32 -48.74 -2.09
C ILE A 432 4.12 -47.55 -2.63
N MET A 433 3.79 -46.31 -2.23
CA MET A 433 4.41 -45.09 -2.75
C MET A 433 5.13 -44.27 -1.67
N GLU A 434 4.90 -44.57 -0.40
CA GLU A 434 5.43 -43.79 0.73
C GLU A 434 6.95 -43.73 0.72
N ASN A 435 7.63 -44.86 0.59
CA ASN A 435 9.09 -44.91 0.65
C ASN A 435 9.76 -44.05 -0.44
N GLU A 436 9.17 -43.99 -1.63
CA GLU A 436 9.77 -43.28 -2.77
C GLU A 436 9.41 -41.79 -2.83
N PHE A 437 8.18 -41.43 -2.44
CA PHE A 437 7.64 -40.08 -2.67
C PHE A 437 7.42 -39.24 -1.41
N SER A 438 7.78 -39.77 -0.23
CA SER A 438 7.66 -39.05 1.04
C SER A 438 8.81 -38.07 1.24
N ASP A 439 8.47 -36.78 1.36
CA ASP A 439 9.44 -35.75 1.73
C ASP A 439 9.98 -36.04 3.14
N PRO A 440 11.31 -36.25 3.31
CA PRO A 440 11.90 -36.62 4.59
C PRO A 440 11.75 -35.52 5.66
N ASN A 441 11.72 -34.25 5.23
CA ASN A 441 11.65 -33.08 6.11
C ASN A 441 10.21 -32.65 6.41
N ALA A 442 9.22 -33.17 5.68
CA ALA A 442 7.82 -32.85 5.91
C ALA A 442 7.26 -33.49 7.19
N LYS A 443 6.28 -32.83 7.80
CA LYS A 443 5.49 -33.36 8.93
C LYS A 443 4.82 -34.69 8.56
N SER A 444 4.49 -35.49 9.58
CA SER A 444 3.78 -36.75 9.38
C SER A 444 2.45 -36.59 8.63
N GLY A 445 2.05 -37.66 7.95
CA GLY A 445 0.79 -37.74 7.20
C GLY A 445 0.96 -37.50 5.70
N LYS A 446 0.33 -38.37 4.89
CA LYS A 446 0.45 -38.40 3.42
C LYS A 446 0.23 -37.06 2.70
N LYS A 447 -0.66 -36.21 3.22
CA LYS A 447 -0.93 -34.89 2.63
C LYS A 447 0.29 -33.99 2.72
N ASN A 448 0.89 -33.92 3.91
CA ASN A 448 2.08 -33.13 4.20
C ASN A 448 3.30 -33.70 3.45
N LYS A 449 3.48 -35.03 3.52
CA LYS A 449 4.58 -35.74 2.87
C LYS A 449 4.62 -35.63 1.34
N THR A 450 3.50 -35.24 0.70
CA THR A 450 3.39 -35.03 -0.75
C THR A 450 3.15 -33.57 -1.14
N GLU A 451 3.26 -32.62 -0.21
CA GLU A 451 3.02 -31.20 -0.48
C GLU A 451 4.09 -30.60 -1.40
N TRP A 452 5.30 -31.17 -1.39
CA TRP A 452 6.39 -30.81 -2.30
C TRP A 452 5.96 -30.87 -3.78
N MET A 453 5.05 -31.76 -4.16
CA MET A 453 4.53 -31.86 -5.54
C MET A 453 3.70 -30.64 -5.95
N VAL A 454 3.05 -29.97 -4.99
CA VAL A 454 2.33 -28.69 -5.23
C VAL A 454 3.34 -27.58 -5.50
N SER A 455 4.40 -27.52 -4.69
CA SER A 455 5.52 -26.59 -4.90
C SER A 455 6.17 -26.83 -6.26
N PHE A 456 6.49 -28.08 -6.60
CA PHE A 456 7.06 -28.45 -7.89
C PHE A 456 6.15 -28.06 -9.06
N ASN A 457 4.83 -28.23 -8.95
CA ASN A 457 3.89 -27.81 -9.99
C ASN A 457 3.85 -26.29 -10.21
N ASN A 458 4.10 -25.49 -9.16
CA ASN A 458 4.22 -24.04 -9.32
C ASN A 458 5.51 -23.67 -10.06
N ILE A 459 6.64 -24.32 -9.72
CA ILE A 459 7.91 -24.14 -10.42
C ILE A 459 7.78 -24.54 -11.90
N ARG A 460 7.10 -25.67 -12.19
CA ARG A 460 6.84 -26.15 -13.55
C ARG A 460 6.17 -25.13 -14.44
N LYS A 461 5.18 -24.41 -13.92
CA LYS A 461 4.47 -23.37 -14.67
C LYS A 461 5.40 -22.23 -15.10
N LYS A 462 6.41 -21.90 -14.28
CA LYS A 462 7.40 -20.86 -14.60
C LYS A 462 8.28 -21.28 -15.77
N TYR A 463 8.99 -22.41 -15.67
CA TYR A 463 9.89 -22.83 -16.76
C TYR A 463 9.16 -23.29 -18.03
N SER A 464 7.89 -23.71 -17.93
CA SER A 464 7.09 -24.09 -19.12
C SER A 464 6.49 -22.89 -19.84
N HIS A 465 6.33 -21.76 -19.14
CA HIS A 465 5.78 -20.51 -19.67
C HIS A 465 6.61 -19.31 -19.18
N PRO A 466 7.89 -19.21 -19.57
CA PRO A 466 8.81 -18.21 -19.05
C PRO A 466 8.40 -16.77 -19.38
N GLN A 467 7.53 -16.57 -20.38
CA GLN A 467 6.97 -15.26 -20.71
C GLN A 467 6.03 -14.71 -19.62
N ARG A 468 5.50 -15.58 -18.74
CA ARG A 468 4.61 -15.18 -17.64
C ARG A 468 5.39 -14.86 -16.38
N GLU A 469 6.35 -15.72 -16.05
CA GLU A 469 7.20 -15.62 -14.86
C GLU A 469 8.44 -16.50 -15.06
N SER A 470 9.62 -15.95 -14.82
CA SER A 470 10.89 -16.69 -14.85
C SER A 470 11.16 -17.44 -13.55
N CYS A 471 11.95 -18.51 -13.63
CA CYS A 471 12.46 -19.23 -12.49
C CYS A 471 13.50 -18.41 -11.71
N THR A 472 13.46 -18.57 -10.39
CA THR A 472 14.40 -17.99 -9.43
C THR A 472 15.46 -19.03 -9.02
N GLU A 473 16.50 -18.58 -8.31
CA GLU A 473 17.49 -19.47 -7.71
C GLU A 473 16.86 -20.39 -6.65
N GLU A 474 15.89 -19.88 -5.88
CA GLU A 474 15.14 -20.67 -4.91
C GLU A 474 14.35 -21.80 -5.60
N ASP A 475 13.71 -21.52 -6.74
CA ASP A 475 13.04 -22.55 -7.54
C ASP A 475 14.03 -23.64 -7.98
N LEU A 476 15.23 -23.26 -8.43
CA LEU A 476 16.29 -24.19 -8.80
C LEU A 476 16.77 -25.05 -7.61
N ASN A 477 16.97 -24.43 -6.44
CA ASN A 477 17.40 -25.13 -5.24
C ASN A 477 16.33 -26.10 -4.74
N ASN A 478 15.04 -25.73 -4.81
CA ASN A 478 13.92 -26.62 -4.52
C ASN A 478 13.88 -27.82 -5.47
N LEU A 479 14.10 -27.61 -6.78
CA LEU A 479 14.17 -28.71 -7.75
C LEU A 479 15.34 -29.65 -7.45
N LYS A 480 16.53 -29.13 -7.14
CA LYS A 480 17.69 -29.95 -6.73
C LYS A 480 17.38 -30.77 -5.48
N TYR A 481 16.75 -30.14 -4.49
CA TYR A 481 16.31 -30.83 -3.28
C TYR A 481 15.32 -31.98 -3.59
N PHE A 482 14.30 -31.72 -4.41
CA PHE A 482 13.33 -32.75 -4.82
C PHE A 482 14.00 -33.90 -5.58
N LYS A 483 14.91 -33.57 -6.51
CA LYS A 483 15.68 -34.56 -7.25
C LYS A 483 16.46 -35.49 -6.30
N ASN A 484 17.21 -34.90 -5.36
CA ASN A 484 18.09 -35.67 -4.49
C ASN A 484 17.34 -36.73 -3.68
N PHE A 485 16.26 -36.38 -2.97
CA PHE A 485 15.57 -37.39 -2.16
C PHE A 485 14.79 -38.41 -3.02
N LEU A 486 14.29 -38.00 -4.21
CA LEU A 486 13.66 -38.94 -5.13
C LEU A 486 14.67 -39.93 -5.73
N GLU A 487 15.94 -39.54 -5.87
CA GLU A 487 17.04 -40.42 -6.28
C GLU A 487 17.53 -41.30 -5.13
N GLU A 488 17.69 -40.76 -3.93
CA GLU A 488 18.14 -41.49 -2.73
C GLU A 488 17.16 -42.59 -2.30
N ASN A 489 15.86 -42.41 -2.56
CA ASN A 489 14.83 -43.40 -2.29
C ASN A 489 14.59 -44.40 -3.45
N SER A 490 15.53 -44.52 -4.42
CA SER A 490 15.42 -45.41 -5.60
C SER A 490 16.01 -46.80 -5.38
#